data_AF-A0AA46ADB8-F1
#
_entry.id   AF-A0AA46ADB8-F1
#
_cell.length_a   1.000
_cell.length_b   1.000
_cell.length_c   1.000
_cell.angle_alpha   90.00
_cell.angle_beta   90.00
_cell.angle_gamma   90.00
#
_symmetry.space_group_name_H-M   'P 1'
#
loop_
_entity.id
_entity.type
_entity.pdbx_description
1 polymer ?
#
loop_
_entity_poly.entity_id
_entity_poly.type
_entity_poly.pdbx_seq_one_letter_code
_entity_poly.pdbx_strand_id
1 'polypeptide(L)'
;MFTHRFEQEILLIQRDIQDCERQIAFHQDEMQRAHRHGETEIERFHRQEQLRWERKLRECTRDLIQAEQRLELAKQEEAAFLARNSDARQAGRSRNTWS
;
A
#
# COMPACT_ATOMS: atom_id res chain seq x y z
N MET A 1 -14.37 -10.86 -7.22
CA MET A 1 -14.79 -9.43 -7.09
C MET A 1 -14.36 -8.82 -5.75
N PHE A 2 -14.04 -9.65 -4.75
CA PHE A 2 -13.70 -9.22 -3.38
C PHE A 2 -12.32 -8.56 -3.25
N THR A 3 -11.38 -8.90 -4.12
CA THR A 3 -9.98 -8.43 -4.04
C THR A 3 -9.75 -7.04 -4.65
N HIS A 4 -10.57 -6.64 -5.63
CA HIS A 4 -10.35 -5.44 -6.43
C HIS A 4 -10.27 -4.16 -5.58
N ARG A 5 -11.10 -4.04 -4.53
CA ARG A 5 -11.09 -2.89 -3.63
C ARG A 5 -9.73 -2.73 -2.94
N PHE A 6 -9.15 -3.83 -2.46
CA PHE A 6 -7.85 -3.80 -1.78
C PHE A 6 -6.71 -3.50 -2.75
N GLU A 7 -6.79 -3.99 -3.99
CA GLU A 7 -5.82 -3.66 -5.04
C GLU A 7 -5.84 -2.16 -5.37
N GLN A 8 -7.02 -1.54 -5.46
CA GLN A 8 -7.12 -0.08 -5.65
C GLN A 8 -6.58 0.69 -4.45
N GLU A 9 -6.87 0.24 -3.24
CA GLU A 9 -6.35 0.84 -2.00
C GLU A 9 -4.81 0.81 -1.98
N ILE A 10 -4.21 -0.34 -2.32
CA ILE A 10 -2.75 -0.49 -2.44
C ILE A 10 -2.17 0.48 -3.46
N LEU A 11 -2.77 0.60 -4.65
CA LEU A 11 -2.29 1.51 -5.69
C LEU A 11 -2.31 2.99 -5.23
N LEU A 12 -3.33 3.39 -4.48
CA LEU A 12 -3.42 4.74 -3.93
C LEU A 12 -2.33 4.97 -2.87
N ILE A 13 -2.12 4.02 -1.96
CA ILE A 13 -1.07 4.12 -0.94
C ILE A 13 0.32 4.18 -1.58
N GLN A 14 0.57 3.38 -2.63
CA GLN A 14 1.84 3.41 -3.37
C GLN A 14 2.09 4.77 -4.03
N ARG A 15 1.06 5.41 -4.58
CA ARG A 15 1.16 6.78 -5.10
C ARG A 15 1.49 7.77 -3.99
N ASP A 16 0.85 7.67 -2.84
CA ASP A 16 1.13 8.55 -1.69
C ASP A 16 2.56 8.38 -1.18
N ILE A 17 3.10 7.16 -1.20
CA ILE A 17 4.51 6.87 -0.89
C ILE A 17 5.43 7.60 -1.86
N GLN A 18 5.19 7.48 -3.17
CA GLN A 18 5.98 8.18 -4.19
C GLN A 18 5.93 9.70 -4.02
N ASP A 19 4.77 10.24 -3.66
CA ASP A 19 4.62 11.67 -3.36
C ASP A 19 5.45 12.07 -2.14
N CYS A 20 5.46 11.27 -1.07
CA CYS A 20 6.30 11.52 0.10
C CYS A 20 7.79 11.48 -0.24
N GLU A 21 8.24 10.49 -1.01
CA GLU A 21 9.64 10.36 -1.44
C GLU A 21 10.09 11.59 -2.25
N ARG A 22 9.26 12.06 -3.19
CA ARG A 22 9.53 13.27 -3.97
C ARG A 22 9.67 14.51 -3.08
N GLN A 23 8.80 14.65 -2.08
CA GLN A 23 8.84 15.78 -1.15
C GLN A 23 10.07 15.74 -0.24
N ILE A 24 10.46 14.55 0.24
CA ILE A 24 11.67 14.36 1.03
C ILE A 24 12.90 14.78 0.21
N ALA A 25 13.01 14.30 -1.03
CA ALA A 25 14.12 14.65 -1.92
C ALA A 25 14.16 16.17 -2.19
N PHE A 26 13.02 16.79 -2.49
CA PHE A 26 12.91 18.23 -2.68
C PHE A 26 13.44 19.01 -1.48
N HIS A 27 13.01 18.67 -0.26
CA HIS A 27 13.46 19.37 0.94
C HIS A 27 14.94 19.12 1.25
N GLN A 28 15.47 17.94 0.93
CA GLN A 28 16.91 17.67 1.06
C GLN A 28 17.74 18.56 0.12
N ASP A 29 17.30 18.75 -1.12
CA ASP A 29 17.97 19.62 -2.09
C ASP A 29 17.92 21.09 -1.65
N GLU A 30 16.76 21.57 -1.19
CA GLU A 30 16.60 22.95 -0.71
C GLU A 30 17.40 23.21 0.57
N MET A 31 17.49 22.23 1.48
CA MET A 31 18.40 22.32 2.64
C MET A 31 19.85 22.50 2.20
N GLN A 32 20.32 21.72 1.22
CA GLN A 32 21.70 21.83 0.73
C GLN A 32 21.96 23.19 0.07
N ARG A 33 20.99 23.76 -0.63
CA ARG A 33 21.08 25.11 -1.20
C ARG A 33 21.17 26.16 -0.10
N ALA A 34 20.24 26.14 0.85
CA ALA A 34 20.23 27.06 1.99
C ALA A 34 21.54 27.01 2.78
N HIS A 35 22.06 25.80 3.02
CA HIS A 35 23.34 25.59 3.70
C HIS A 35 24.50 26.28 2.96
N ARG A 36 24.59 26.14 1.63
CA ARG A 36 25.64 26.78 0.81
C ARG A 36 25.56 28.31 0.82
N HIS A 37 24.37 28.87 1.00
CA HIS A 37 24.14 30.31 1.08
C HIS A 37 24.20 30.86 2.52
N GLY A 38 24.40 30.01 3.53
CA GLY A 38 24.42 30.41 4.95
C GLY A 38 23.05 30.77 5.51
N GLU A 39 21.97 30.33 4.86
CA GLU A 39 20.58 30.66 5.20
C GLU A 39 20.02 29.68 6.25
N THR A 40 20.49 29.83 7.49
CA THR A 40 20.22 28.87 8.58
C THR A 40 18.74 28.69 8.94
N GLU A 41 17.93 29.75 8.85
CA GLU A 41 16.48 29.66 9.11
C GLU A 41 15.75 28.84 8.04
N ILE A 42 16.13 29.02 6.77
CA ILE A 42 15.57 28.29 5.63
C ILE A 42 15.99 26.82 5.69
N GLU A 43 17.25 26.55 6.01
CA GLU A 43 17.74 25.19 6.24
C GLU A 43 16.93 24.48 7.35
N ARG A 44 16.69 25.17 8.47
CA ARG A 44 15.92 24.63 9.59
C ARG A 44 14.46 24.34 9.19
N PHE A 45 13.85 25.23 8.41
CA PHE A 45 12.49 25.04 7.90
C PHE A 45 12.40 23.78 7.04
N HIS A 46 13.27 23.63 6.04
CA HIS A 46 13.25 22.46 5.17
C HIS A 46 13.59 21.16 5.92
N ARG A 47 14.43 21.22 6.96
CA ARG A 47 14.65 20.07 7.84
C ARG A 47 13.38 19.64 8.58
N GLN A 48 12.59 20.59 9.07
CA GLN A 48 11.32 20.27 9.75
C GLN A 48 10.32 19.65 8.78
N GLU A 49 10.18 20.20 7.58
CA GLU A 49 9.29 19.65 6.56
C GLU A 49 9.76 18.26 6.08
N GLN A 50 11.06 18.05 5.86
CA GLN A 50 11.62 16.72 5.56
C GLN A 50 11.20 15.69 6.64
N LEU A 51 11.38 16.01 7.91
CA LEU A 51 11.01 15.11 9.02
C LEU A 51 9.51 14.83 9.08
N ARG A 52 8.67 15.82 8.73
CA ARG A 52 7.23 15.66 8.61
C ARG A 52 6.86 14.69 7.49
N TRP A 53 7.47 14.82 6.32
CA TRP A 53 7.26 13.91 5.20
C TRP A 53 7.78 12.50 5.49
N GLU A 54 8.91 12.35 6.17
CA GLU A 54 9.39 11.04 6.63
C GLU A 54 8.44 10.36 7.62
N ARG A 55 7.77 11.15 8.49
CA ARG A 55 6.74 10.61 9.37
C ARG A 55 5.55 10.11 8.57
N LYS A 56 5.06 10.91 7.61
CA LYS A 56 3.97 10.50 6.71
C LYS A 56 4.35 9.25 5.90
N LEU A 57 5.58 9.19 5.38
CA LEU A 57 6.08 8.01 4.66
C LEU A 57 5.98 6.75 5.51
N ARG A 58 6.43 6.80 6.78
CA ARG A 58 6.32 5.66 7.70
C ARG A 58 4.87 5.23 7.96
N GLU A 59 3.93 6.17 8.02
CA GLU A 59 2.50 5.90 8.15
C GLU A 59 1.98 5.19 6.89
N CYS A 60 2.22 5.75 5.70
CA CYS A 60 1.82 5.13 4.44
C CYS A 60 2.44 3.74 4.24
N THR A 61 3.70 3.53 4.62
CA THR A 61 4.34 2.20 4.57
C THR A 61 3.63 1.20 5.49
N ARG A 62 3.22 1.62 6.70
CA ARG A 62 2.45 0.75 7.60
C ARG A 62 1.09 0.41 7.00
N ASP A 63 0.40 1.39 6.43
CA ASP A 63 -0.90 1.21 5.80
C ASP A 63 -0.81 0.27 4.60
N LEU A 64 0.27 0.38 3.82
CA LEU A 64 0.56 -0.52 2.69
C LEU A 64 0.66 -1.98 3.16
N ILE A 65 1.49 -2.24 4.18
CA ILE A 65 1.67 -3.59 4.75
C ILE A 65 0.31 -4.17 5.19
N GLN A 66 -0.51 -3.36 5.87
CA GLN A 66 -1.83 -3.80 6.32
C GLN A 66 -2.81 -4.04 5.17
N ALA A 67 -2.76 -3.22 4.11
CA ALA A 67 -3.57 -3.41 2.91
C ALA A 67 -3.17 -4.68 2.15
N GLU A 68 -1.87 -4.95 2.03
CA GLU A 68 -1.33 -6.17 1.42
C GLU A 68 -1.75 -7.43 2.20
N GLN A 69 -1.67 -7.39 3.53
CA GLN A 69 -2.15 -8.47 4.38
C GLN A 69 -3.65 -8.73 4.21
N ARG A 70 -4.47 -7.66 4.13
CA ARG A 70 -5.91 -7.79 3.88
C ARG A 70 -6.21 -8.38 2.50
N LEU A 71 -5.46 -7.98 1.47
CA LEU A 71 -5.60 -8.55 0.13
C LEU A 71 -5.26 -10.04 0.11
N GLU A 72 -4.19 -10.44 0.80
CA GLU A 72 -3.77 -11.83 0.88
C GLU A 72 -4.82 -12.70 1.56
N LEU A 73 -5.38 -12.25 2.68
CA LEU A 73 -6.50 -12.94 3.35
C LEU A 73 -7.72 -13.08 2.42
N ALA A 74 -8.10 -12.01 1.73
CA ALA A 74 -9.23 -12.04 0.80
C ALA A 74 -9.02 -13.03 -0.36
N LYS A 75 -7.78 -13.17 -0.87
CA LYS A 75 -7.43 -14.16 -1.90
C LYS A 75 -7.56 -15.59 -1.38
N GLN A 76 -7.11 -15.84 -0.14
CA GLN A 76 -7.22 -17.16 0.49
C GLN A 76 -8.68 -17.55 0.72
N GLU A 77 -9.52 -16.62 1.16
CA GLU A 77 -10.96 -16.84 1.33
C GLU A 77 -11.66 -17.13 0.00
N GLU A 78 -11.33 -16.39 -1.06
CA GLU A 78 -11.88 -16.62 -2.40
C GLU A 78 -11.47 -18.00 -2.94
N ALA A 79 -10.20 -18.40 -2.76
CA ALA A 79 -9.72 -19.73 -3.14
C ALA A 79 -10.43 -20.86 -2.37
N ALA A 80 -10.59 -20.71 -1.05
CA ALA A 80 -11.29 -21.68 -0.22
C ALA A 80 -12.78 -21.81 -0.59
N PHE A 81 -13.43 -20.69 -0.91
CA PHE A 81 -14.81 -20.68 -1.38
C PHE A 81 -14.95 -21.40 -2.73
N LEU A 82 -14.04 -21.17 -3.67
CA LEU A 82 -14.04 -21.83 -4.97
C LEU A 82 -13.83 -23.34 -4.84
N ALA A 83 -12.90 -23.79 -3.98
CA ALA A 83 -12.64 -25.21 -3.72
C ALA A 83 -13.87 -25.92 -3.12
N ARG A 84 -14.54 -25.32 -2.14
CA ARG A 84 -15.78 -25.89 -1.57
C ARG A 84 -16.90 -26.02 -2.60
N ASN A 85 -17.02 -25.05 -3.51
CA ASN A 85 -18.04 -25.08 -4.57
C ASN A 85 -17.72 -26.10 -5.67
N SER A 86 -16.45 -26.35 -6.00
CA SER A 86 -16.08 -27.41 -6.94
C SER A 86 -16.41 -28.79 -6.37
N ASP A 87 -16.11 -29.02 -5.09
CA ASP A 87 -16.39 -30.29 -4.41
C ASP A 87 -17.91 -30.56 -4.34
N ALA A 88 -18.71 -29.54 -4.02
CA ALA A 88 -20.16 -29.63 -4.00
C ALA A 88 -20.75 -29.97 -5.39
N ARG A 89 -20.21 -29.36 -6.46
CA ARG A 89 -20.64 -29.66 -7.84
C ARG A 89 -20.25 -31.07 -8.27
N GLN A 90 -19.08 -31.56 -7.89
CA GLN A 90 -18.61 -32.90 -8.20
C GLN A 90 -19.43 -33.97 -7.44
N ALA A 91 -19.70 -33.75 -6.15
CA ALA A 91 -20.58 -34.61 -5.36
C ALA A 91 -22.02 -34.63 -5.89
N GLY A 92 -22.56 -33.48 -6.31
CA GLY A 92 -23.87 -33.39 -6.96
C GLY A 92 -23.95 -34.08 -8.32
N ARG A 93 -22.88 -34.02 -9.13
CA ARG A 93 -22.79 -34.75 -10.42
C ARG A 93 -22.70 -36.26 -10.23
N SER A 94 -21.88 -36.73 -9.28
CA SER A 94 -21.76 -38.16 -8.91
C SER A 94 -23.11 -38.76 -8.48
N ARG A 95 -23.95 -37.95 -7.83
CA ARG A 95 -25.29 -38.36 -7.38
C ARG A 95 -26.32 -38.49 -8.51
N ASN A 96 -26.11 -37.80 -9.64
CA ASN A 96 -26.99 -37.86 -10.82
C ASN A 96 -26.51 -38.84 -11.90
N THR A 97 -25.35 -39.48 -11.75
CA THR A 97 -24.82 -40.46 -12.73
C THR A 97 -25.31 -41.89 -12.53
N TRP A 98 -26.28 -42.11 -11.63
CA TRP A 98 -26.96 -43.40 -11.43
C TRP A 98 -28.49 -43.23 -11.46
N SER A 99 -29.02 -42.71 -12.57
CA SER A 99 -30.46 -42.74 -12.89
C SER A 99 -30.66 -43.07 -14.35
#